data_AF-A0A7V5MJT0-F1
#
_entry.id   AF-A0A7V5MJT0-F1
#
_cell.length_a   1.000
_cell.length_b   1.000
_cell.length_c   1.000
_cell.angle_alpha   90.00
_cell.angle_beta   90.00
_cell.angle_gamma   90.00
#
_symmetry.space_group_name_H-M   'P 1'
#
loop_
_entity.id
_entity.type
_entity.pdbx_description
1 polymer ?
#
loop_
_entity_poly.entity_id
_entity_poly.type
_entity_poly.pdbx_seq_one_letter_code
_entity_poly.pdbx_strand_id
1 'polypeptide(L)'
;MSRKAKGLSLLFVVVMGMLFLAAYEQGEKPQSTHLHPSLWELEDRPYYFPTKASIQSKITYQVLQRFDLIFVGHDPQQSPEISDAKRINLAYAIPGHYTHVLMYVGKDSNGLAYAVEMNADKDQTFRVTPYELTVGGQLYLYCLGSDYAARSCPNDTYIYGLETYDYMQAKRLEPRLYQQLIQQEAGILSVMQEDLEQGYPFQIPVHFSLETSLSKAIPLIDDGRQHGADCVSYFVSLFEEVAGVCLDEVRIGAAELTEYYSKSEEGRKALLPARYNFVHHETIPFRTILNELGYRLVDTPVRQTRCSDQRTVQGIATPDRLFRSSSTVAIDRVLR
;
A
#
# COMPACT_ATOMS: atom_id res chain seq x y z
N MET A 1 47.16 -19.65 21.30
CA MET A 1 45.92 -19.08 21.88
C MET A 1 45.01 -20.20 22.35
N SER A 2 44.68 -20.21 23.65
CA SER A 2 44.01 -21.32 24.36
C SER A 2 42.56 -21.53 23.91
N ARG A 3 42.13 -22.79 23.77
CA ARG A 3 40.74 -23.19 23.43
C ARG A 3 39.69 -22.58 24.36
N LYS A 4 40.06 -22.19 25.59
CA LYS A 4 39.18 -21.49 26.54
C LYS A 4 38.78 -20.08 26.10
N ALA A 5 39.63 -19.37 25.35
CA ALA A 5 39.33 -18.03 24.86
C ALA A 5 38.33 -18.02 23.69
N LYS A 6 38.32 -19.08 22.86
CA LYS A 6 37.35 -19.23 21.76
C LYS A 6 35.94 -19.55 22.26
N GLY A 7 35.82 -20.35 23.32
CA GLY A 7 34.52 -20.68 23.94
C GLY A 7 33.85 -19.46 24.60
N LEU A 8 34.63 -18.62 25.30
CA LEU A 8 34.10 -17.38 25.90
C LEU A 8 33.64 -16.38 24.83
N SER A 9 34.37 -16.26 23.72
CA SER A 9 34.00 -15.34 22.65
C SER A 9 32.72 -15.77 21.91
N LEU A 10 32.52 -17.08 21.73
CA LEU A 10 31.31 -17.60 21.08
C LEU A 10 30.08 -17.44 21.99
N LEU A 11 30.24 -17.69 23.30
CA LEU A 11 29.16 -17.50 24.28
C LEU A 11 28.76 -16.02 24.39
N PHE A 12 29.72 -15.10 24.33
CA PHE A 12 29.45 -13.67 24.38
C PHE A 12 28.67 -13.16 23.15
N VAL A 13 29.00 -13.67 21.96
CA VAL A 13 28.27 -13.36 20.71
C VAL A 13 26.84 -13.92 20.73
N VAL A 14 26.66 -15.13 21.24
CA VAL A 14 25.32 -15.75 21.35
C VAL A 14 24.45 -15.02 22.37
N VAL A 15 25.01 -14.66 23.53
CA VAL A 15 24.27 -13.93 24.59
C VAL A 15 23.95 -12.50 24.17
N MET A 16 24.88 -11.78 23.51
CA MET A 16 24.59 -10.47 22.92
C MET A 16 23.54 -10.56 21.81
N GLY A 17 23.60 -11.58 20.94
CA GLY A 17 22.60 -11.80 19.89
C GLY A 17 21.19 -12.02 20.45
N MET A 18 21.05 -12.80 21.53
CA MET A 18 19.75 -13.00 22.20
C MET A 18 19.25 -11.74 22.90
N LEU A 19 20.14 -10.95 23.52
CA LEU A 19 19.76 -9.69 24.17
C LEU A 19 19.34 -8.62 23.16
N PHE A 20 19.96 -8.57 21.98
CA PHE A 20 19.52 -7.68 20.89
C PHE A 20 18.17 -8.13 20.31
N LEU A 21 17.91 -9.43 20.17
CA LEU A 21 16.61 -9.96 19.75
C LEU A 21 15.50 -9.65 20.79
N ALA A 22 15.76 -9.85 22.07
CA ALA A 22 14.81 -9.57 23.14
C ALA A 22 14.54 -8.07 23.33
N ALA A 23 15.56 -7.21 23.15
CA ALA A 23 15.37 -5.76 23.17
C ALA A 23 14.69 -5.22 21.91
N TYR A 24 14.81 -5.92 20.77
CA TYR A 24 14.12 -5.57 19.52
C TYR A 24 12.62 -5.92 19.55
N GLU A 25 12.22 -6.91 20.34
CA GLU A 25 10.81 -7.25 20.57
C GLU A 25 10.11 -6.32 21.58
N GLN A 26 10.86 -5.48 22.31
CA GLN A 26 10.32 -4.56 23.31
C GLN A 26 10.23 -3.09 22.86
N GLY A 27 10.29 -2.81 21.56
CA GLY A 27 9.81 -1.54 21.05
C GLY A 27 8.32 -1.42 21.38
N GLU A 28 7.97 -0.59 22.35
CA GLU A 28 6.59 -0.26 22.70
C GLU A 28 5.80 -0.02 21.41
N LYS A 29 4.81 -0.88 21.11
CA LYS A 29 3.81 -0.56 20.09
C LYS A 29 3.23 0.78 20.52
N PRO A 30 3.31 1.85 19.71
CA PRO A 30 2.49 3.02 19.99
C PRO A 30 1.05 2.54 19.84
N GLN A 31 0.39 2.22 20.95
CA GLN A 31 -1.06 2.09 20.98
C GLN A 31 -1.58 3.49 20.68
N SER A 32 -1.86 3.76 19.40
CA SER A 32 -2.58 4.95 19.01
C SER A 32 -3.94 4.84 19.68
N THR A 33 -4.18 5.60 20.74
CA THR A 33 -5.48 5.74 21.40
C THR A 33 -6.41 6.62 20.56
N HIS A 34 -6.48 6.37 19.25
CA HIS A 34 -7.45 7.03 18.41
C HIS A 34 -8.77 6.27 18.53
N LEU A 35 -9.77 6.92 19.11
CA LEU A 35 -11.17 6.50 19.15
C LEU A 35 -11.77 6.53 17.74
N HIS A 36 -11.28 5.69 16.85
CA HIS A 36 -11.97 5.35 15.61
C HIS A 36 -13.08 4.36 15.95
N PRO A 37 -14.27 4.47 15.33
CA PRO A 37 -15.31 3.48 15.51
C PRO A 37 -14.80 2.11 15.04
N SER A 38 -15.27 1.05 15.68
CA SER A 38 -15.05 -0.29 15.15
C SER A 38 -15.70 -0.39 13.76
N LEU A 39 -15.13 -1.18 12.84
CA LEU A 39 -15.77 -1.44 11.55
C LEU A 39 -17.18 -2.03 11.72
N TRP A 40 -17.44 -2.73 12.82
CA TRP A 40 -18.75 -3.28 13.17
C TRP A 40 -19.79 -2.23 13.58
N GLU A 41 -19.35 -1.03 13.95
CA GLU A 41 -20.22 0.09 14.31
C GLU A 41 -20.61 0.94 13.09
N LEU A 42 -20.01 0.66 11.93
CA LEU A 42 -20.28 1.37 10.69
C LEU A 42 -21.50 0.76 9.97
N GLU A 43 -22.48 1.61 9.69
CA GLU A 43 -23.67 1.25 8.93
C GLU A 43 -23.35 1.19 7.42
N ASP A 44 -23.87 0.17 6.73
CA ASP A 44 -23.83 0.12 5.26
C ASP A 44 -24.82 1.14 4.70
N ARG A 45 -24.33 2.34 4.43
CA ARG A 45 -25.09 3.43 3.85
C ARG A 45 -24.36 4.02 2.66
N PRO A 46 -25.06 4.49 1.63
CA PRO A 46 -24.42 5.15 0.51
C PRO A 46 -23.74 6.44 0.97
N TYR A 47 -22.62 6.79 0.34
CA TYR A 47 -21.89 8.04 0.58
C TYR A 47 -21.75 8.86 -0.71
N TYR A 48 -22.14 10.13 -0.69
CA TYR A 48 -21.97 11.04 -1.81
C TYR A 48 -20.57 11.67 -1.77
N PHE A 49 -19.63 10.95 -2.38
CA PHE A 49 -18.20 11.26 -2.36
C PHE A 49 -17.83 12.35 -3.37
N PRO A 50 -17.08 13.40 -2.96
CA PRO A 50 -16.56 14.39 -3.88
C PRO A 50 -15.49 13.80 -4.81
N THR A 51 -15.59 14.12 -6.10
CA THR A 51 -14.73 13.53 -7.13
C THR A 51 -14.21 14.61 -8.05
N LYS A 52 -12.96 14.42 -8.46
CA LYS A 52 -12.20 15.34 -9.28
C LYS A 52 -11.31 14.54 -10.23
N ALA A 53 -11.66 14.54 -11.51
CA ALA A 53 -10.92 13.79 -12.54
C ALA A 53 -9.55 14.38 -12.86
N SER A 54 -9.37 15.68 -12.59
CA SER A 54 -8.11 16.42 -12.75
C SER A 54 -8.20 17.74 -12.00
N ILE A 55 -7.06 18.42 -11.80
CA ILE A 55 -6.98 19.72 -11.13
C ILE A 55 -8.02 20.74 -11.65
N GLN A 56 -8.24 20.75 -12.96
CA GLN A 56 -9.10 21.72 -13.64
C GLN A 56 -10.57 21.26 -13.74
N SER A 57 -10.85 20.00 -13.38
CA SER A 57 -12.20 19.46 -13.45
C SER A 57 -13.08 20.05 -12.36
N LYS A 58 -14.34 20.34 -12.69
CA LYS A 58 -15.36 20.64 -11.68
C LYS A 58 -15.53 19.44 -10.75
N ILE A 59 -15.76 19.72 -9.47
CA ILE A 59 -16.11 18.69 -8.51
C ILE A 59 -17.47 18.11 -8.87
N THR A 60 -17.54 16.79 -9.01
CA THR A 60 -18.78 16.02 -9.15
C THR A 60 -18.93 15.07 -7.98
N TYR A 61 -20.09 14.43 -7.82
CA TYR A 61 -20.29 13.46 -6.73
C TYR A 61 -20.55 12.06 -7.27
N GLN A 62 -19.89 11.06 -6.69
CA GLN A 62 -20.17 9.64 -6.94
C GLN A 62 -20.86 9.02 -5.72
N VAL A 63 -21.85 8.16 -5.95
CA VAL A 63 -22.59 7.49 -4.88
C VAL A 63 -21.91 6.19 -4.52
N LEU A 64 -21.04 6.23 -3.51
CA LEU A 64 -20.29 5.06 -3.06
C LEU A 64 -21.20 4.11 -2.27
N GLN A 65 -20.94 2.82 -2.42
CA GLN A 65 -21.44 1.72 -1.58
C GLN A 65 -20.25 1.00 -0.97
N ARG A 66 -20.49 0.30 0.15
CA ARG A 66 -19.44 -0.44 0.87
C ARG A 66 -18.61 -1.31 -0.08
N PHE A 67 -17.30 -1.27 0.10
CA PHE A 67 -16.27 -1.89 -0.75
C PHE A 67 -16.00 -1.24 -2.11
N ASP A 68 -16.57 -0.06 -2.39
CA ASP A 68 -16.10 0.77 -3.48
C ASP A 68 -14.66 1.23 -3.26
N LEU A 69 -13.88 1.22 -4.34
CA LEU A 69 -12.48 1.61 -4.34
C LEU A 69 -12.37 3.08 -4.72
N ILE A 70 -11.69 3.82 -3.87
CA ILE A 70 -11.36 5.23 -4.04
C ILE A 70 -9.90 5.33 -4.43
N PHE A 71 -9.61 6.01 -5.52
CA PHE A 71 -8.27 6.21 -6.07
C PHE A 71 -7.92 7.68 -5.94
N VAL A 72 -6.78 7.95 -5.32
CA VAL A 72 -6.27 9.31 -5.15
C VAL A 72 -4.79 9.42 -5.50
N GLY A 73 -4.39 10.60 -5.94
CA GLY A 73 -3.02 10.87 -6.37
C GLY A 73 -2.75 12.34 -6.61
N HIS A 74 -1.49 12.68 -6.83
CA HIS A 74 -1.02 14.04 -7.10
C HIS A 74 -0.61 14.20 -8.56
N ASP A 75 -0.80 15.40 -9.11
CA ASP A 75 -0.33 15.79 -10.44
C ASP A 75 1.18 16.09 -10.35
N PRO A 76 2.03 15.27 -11.01
CA PRO A 76 3.47 15.44 -10.95
C PRO A 76 3.96 16.79 -11.50
N GLN A 77 3.17 17.48 -12.32
CA GLN A 77 3.53 18.75 -12.95
C GLN A 77 3.12 19.98 -12.14
N GLN A 78 2.13 19.85 -11.25
CA GLN A 78 1.52 20.98 -10.52
C GLN A 78 1.75 20.96 -9.02
N SER A 79 2.28 19.86 -8.48
CA SER A 79 2.74 19.76 -7.09
C SER A 79 4.28 19.81 -6.99
N PRO A 80 4.95 20.92 -7.36
CA PRO A 80 6.40 21.07 -7.20
C PRO A 80 6.82 21.22 -5.73
N GLU A 81 5.87 21.42 -4.81
CA GLU A 81 6.10 21.57 -3.36
C GLU A 81 6.29 20.25 -2.60
N ILE A 82 6.40 19.11 -3.29
CA ILE A 82 6.97 17.90 -2.67
C ILE A 82 8.49 18.10 -2.54
N SER A 83 8.91 19.11 -1.79
CA SER A 83 10.31 19.46 -1.53
C SER A 83 11.00 18.46 -0.58
N ASP A 84 10.23 17.58 0.06
CA ASP A 84 10.78 16.44 0.77
C ASP A 84 11.11 15.33 -0.23
N ALA A 85 12.40 15.23 -0.57
CA ALA A 85 12.99 14.14 -1.34
C ALA A 85 12.60 12.73 -0.83
N LYS A 86 12.02 12.59 0.37
CA LYS A 86 11.47 11.33 0.89
C LYS A 86 10.07 11.00 0.34
N ARG A 87 9.18 11.98 0.20
CA ARG A 87 7.80 11.80 -0.32
C ARG A 87 7.79 11.65 -1.85
N ILE A 88 8.71 12.32 -2.54
CA ILE A 88 8.99 12.13 -3.99
C ILE A 88 9.25 10.64 -4.30
N ASN A 89 9.95 9.90 -3.44
CA ASN A 89 10.48 8.58 -3.80
C ASN A 89 9.43 7.48 -3.87
N LEU A 90 8.39 7.54 -3.04
CA LEU A 90 7.31 6.55 -3.05
C LEU A 90 6.34 6.76 -4.21
N ALA A 91 6.02 8.02 -4.52
CA ALA A 91 5.09 8.38 -5.59
C ALA A 91 5.59 7.93 -6.98
N TYR A 92 6.90 7.89 -7.21
CA TYR A 92 7.50 7.43 -8.47
C TYR A 92 7.92 5.95 -8.46
N ALA A 93 7.87 5.28 -7.32
CA ALA A 93 8.16 3.84 -7.25
C ALA A 93 7.03 3.02 -7.89
N ILE A 94 5.79 3.50 -7.86
CA ILE A 94 4.62 2.81 -8.41
C ILE A 94 4.18 3.54 -9.70
N PRO A 95 4.10 2.87 -10.87
CA PRO A 95 3.66 3.51 -12.10
C PRO A 95 2.18 3.94 -12.04
N GLY A 96 1.89 5.22 -12.28
CA GLY A 96 0.51 5.69 -12.39
C GLY A 96 0.30 7.17 -12.05
N HIS A 97 -0.95 7.61 -12.20
CA HIS A 97 -1.45 8.89 -11.66
C HIS A 97 -1.94 8.72 -10.21
N TYR A 98 -2.47 7.54 -9.89
CA TYR A 98 -2.95 7.22 -8.56
C TYR A 98 -1.82 6.59 -7.75
N THR A 99 -1.58 7.12 -6.56
CA THR A 99 -0.55 6.63 -5.63
C THR A 99 -1.16 5.94 -4.40
N HIS A 100 -2.48 6.10 -4.19
CA HIS A 100 -3.21 5.53 -3.07
C HIS A 100 -4.53 4.92 -3.54
N VAL A 101 -4.92 3.84 -2.88
CA VAL A 101 -6.23 3.21 -3.01
C VAL A 101 -6.82 3.09 -1.62
N LEU A 102 -8.05 3.54 -1.44
CA LEU A 102 -8.84 3.36 -0.23
C LEU A 102 -10.06 2.51 -0.55
N MET A 103 -10.62 1.86 0.45
CA MET A 103 -11.88 1.14 0.32
C MET A 103 -12.93 1.73 1.27
N TYR A 104 -14.06 2.18 0.72
CA TYR A 104 -15.17 2.70 1.52
C TYR A 104 -15.80 1.59 2.36
N VAL A 105 -16.01 1.81 3.66
CA VAL A 105 -16.50 0.78 4.59
C VAL A 105 -17.85 1.11 5.23
N GLY A 106 -18.30 2.37 5.21
CA GLY A 106 -19.63 2.73 5.72
C GLY A 106 -19.65 4.07 6.44
N LYS A 107 -20.72 4.32 7.18
CA LYS A 107 -20.89 5.54 7.97
C LYS A 107 -21.13 5.27 9.45
N ASP A 108 -20.69 6.18 10.30
CA ASP A 108 -21.09 6.17 11.71
C ASP A 108 -22.55 6.66 11.91
N SER A 109 -23.00 6.58 13.16
CA SER A 109 -24.31 7.08 13.59
C SER A 109 -24.50 8.59 13.38
N ASN A 110 -23.40 9.35 13.24
CA ASN A 110 -23.43 10.80 13.01
C ASN A 110 -23.47 11.20 11.53
N GLY A 111 -23.43 10.23 10.60
CA GLY A 111 -23.43 10.52 9.16
C GLY A 111 -22.06 10.73 8.54
N LEU A 112 -20.97 10.49 9.27
CA LEU A 112 -19.61 10.59 8.75
C LEU A 112 -19.23 9.29 8.04
N ALA A 113 -18.70 9.41 6.83
CA ALA A 113 -18.23 8.30 6.02
C ALA A 113 -16.79 7.92 6.37
N TYR A 114 -16.48 6.64 6.26
CA TYR A 114 -15.16 6.09 6.56
C TYR A 114 -14.65 5.18 5.45
N ALA A 115 -13.34 5.21 5.22
CA ALA A 115 -12.64 4.28 4.34
C ALA A 115 -11.38 3.75 5.02
N VAL A 116 -10.95 2.56 4.62
CA VAL A 116 -9.71 1.95 5.08
C VAL A 116 -8.64 2.15 4.00
N GLU A 117 -7.41 2.41 4.42
CA GLU A 117 -6.25 2.49 3.51
C GLU A 117 -4.96 2.12 4.23
N MET A 118 -4.07 1.47 3.50
CA MET A 118 -2.70 1.19 3.88
C MET A 118 -1.82 2.39 3.50
N ASN A 119 -1.27 3.08 4.50
CA ASN A 119 -0.61 4.39 4.30
C ASN A 119 0.70 4.52 5.09
N ALA A 120 1.73 5.10 4.46
CA ALA A 120 3.06 5.31 5.03
C ALA A 120 3.26 6.67 5.72
N ASP A 121 2.35 7.63 5.58
CA ASP A 121 2.59 9.03 5.96
C ASP A 121 2.43 9.33 7.46
N LYS A 122 1.60 8.57 8.18
CA LYS A 122 1.21 8.92 9.56
C LYS A 122 2.26 8.56 10.62
N ASP A 123 3.07 7.53 10.37
CA ASP A 123 4.12 7.07 11.28
C ASP A 123 5.30 6.56 10.45
N GLN A 124 6.09 7.46 9.86
CA GLN A 124 7.29 7.12 9.06
C GLN A 124 8.44 6.52 9.90
N THR A 125 8.14 5.51 10.72
CA THR A 125 9.13 4.61 11.28
C THR A 125 9.62 3.69 10.16
N PHE A 126 10.78 3.09 10.31
CA PHE A 126 11.29 2.13 9.34
C PHE A 126 11.80 0.95 10.14
N ARG A 127 11.24 -0.23 9.91
CA ARG A 127 11.76 -1.45 10.51
C ARG A 127 12.63 -2.14 9.47
N VAL A 128 13.86 -2.43 9.91
CA VAL A 128 14.88 -3.02 9.05
C VAL A 128 15.14 -4.43 9.54
N THR A 129 14.96 -5.40 8.65
CA THR A 129 15.55 -6.73 8.83
C THR A 129 16.64 -6.93 7.78
N PRO A 130 17.51 -7.94 7.91
CA PRO A 130 18.52 -8.26 6.87
C PRO A 130 17.93 -8.66 5.51
N TYR A 131 16.61 -8.73 5.42
CA TYR A 131 15.87 -9.28 4.31
C TYR A 131 14.89 -8.22 3.79
N GLU A 132 14.07 -7.61 4.65
CA GLU A 132 12.95 -6.76 4.23
C GLU A 132 13.09 -5.30 4.66
N LEU A 133 12.44 -4.44 3.88
CA LEU A 133 12.12 -3.06 4.26
C LEU A 133 10.64 -2.99 4.62
N THR A 134 10.35 -2.88 5.92
CA THR A 134 9.02 -2.48 6.37
C THR A 134 9.01 -0.97 6.63
N VAL A 135 8.07 -0.27 6.00
CA VAL A 135 7.82 1.13 6.30
C VAL A 135 6.78 1.17 7.41
N GLY A 136 6.95 2.07 8.37
CA GLY A 136 6.08 2.26 9.54
C GLY A 136 4.65 2.69 9.24
N GLY A 137 4.31 2.73 7.95
CA GLY A 137 2.92 2.74 7.56
C GLY A 137 2.19 1.52 8.07
N GLN A 138 0.89 1.67 8.18
CA GLN A 138 0.01 0.58 8.56
C GLN A 138 -1.36 0.80 7.94
N LEU A 139 -2.24 -0.18 8.15
CA LEU A 139 -3.65 -0.03 7.84
C LEU A 139 -4.28 1.00 8.79
N TYR A 140 -5.00 1.96 8.22
CA TYR A 140 -5.70 3.00 8.98
C TYR A 140 -7.16 3.12 8.56
N LEU A 141 -8.00 3.55 9.50
CA LEU A 141 -9.36 3.98 9.24
C LEU A 141 -9.41 5.51 9.09
N TYR A 142 -9.82 5.96 7.92
CA TYR A 142 -9.91 7.36 7.54
C TYR A 142 -11.34 7.86 7.59
N CYS A 143 -11.54 9.06 8.12
CA CYS A 143 -12.81 9.76 7.98
C CYS A 143 -12.79 10.56 6.67
N LEU A 144 -13.86 10.43 5.88
CA LEU A 144 -14.04 11.08 4.59
C LEU A 144 -14.96 12.30 4.64
N GLY A 145 -15.55 12.59 5.81
CA GLY A 145 -16.54 13.65 6.02
C GLY A 145 -17.97 13.15 5.82
N SER A 146 -18.93 14.07 5.84
CA SER A 146 -20.32 13.74 5.52
C SER A 146 -20.61 13.87 4.02
N ASP A 147 -21.81 13.45 3.61
CA ASP A 147 -22.30 13.60 2.24
C ASP A 147 -22.08 15.01 1.68
N TYR A 148 -21.64 15.06 0.43
CA TYR A 148 -21.37 16.29 -0.30
C TYR A 148 -20.39 17.24 0.40
N ALA A 149 -19.48 16.68 1.22
CA ALA A 149 -18.54 17.44 2.04
C ALA A 149 -19.20 18.49 2.95
N ALA A 150 -20.46 18.27 3.38
CA ALA A 150 -21.20 19.24 4.18
C ALA A 150 -20.64 19.44 5.61
N ARG A 151 -19.97 18.42 6.15
CA ARG A 151 -19.29 18.44 7.45
C ARG A 151 -17.93 17.78 7.32
N SER A 152 -16.92 18.46 7.86
CA SER A 152 -15.57 17.93 8.00
C SER A 152 -15.49 16.90 9.13
N CYS A 153 -14.45 16.09 9.07
CA CYS A 153 -14.11 15.14 10.12
C CYS A 153 -13.59 15.86 11.40
N PRO A 154 -13.69 15.23 12.59
CA PRO A 154 -13.08 15.76 13.79
C PRO A 154 -11.57 16.02 13.62
N ASN A 155 -11.04 17.06 14.26
CA ASN A 155 -9.65 17.52 14.11
C ASN A 155 -8.57 16.46 14.40
N ASP A 156 -8.92 15.36 15.09
CA ASP A 156 -8.02 14.26 15.47
C ASP A 156 -8.17 13.02 14.60
N THR A 157 -8.99 13.10 13.55
CA THR A 157 -9.13 12.05 12.54
C THR A 157 -8.39 12.45 11.28
N TYR A 158 -7.72 11.49 10.64
CA TYR A 158 -7.01 11.79 9.40
C TYR A 158 -8.02 12.11 8.29
N ILE A 159 -7.77 13.24 7.62
CA ILE A 159 -8.67 13.81 6.62
C ILE A 159 -8.15 13.49 5.22
N TYR A 160 -8.94 12.76 4.45
CA TYR A 160 -8.79 12.67 2.99
C TYR A 160 -9.71 13.68 2.32
N GLY A 161 -9.17 14.56 1.49
CA GLY A 161 -9.97 15.62 0.89
C GLY A 161 -9.42 16.22 -0.40
N LEU A 162 -10.29 16.96 -1.09
CA LEU A 162 -10.01 17.69 -2.34
C LEU A 162 -8.89 18.72 -2.23
N GLU A 163 -8.54 19.14 -1.02
CA GLU A 163 -7.45 20.07 -0.74
C GLU A 163 -6.09 19.38 -0.75
N THR A 164 -6.06 18.04 -0.58
CA THR A 164 -4.83 17.25 -0.50
C THR A 164 -4.46 16.66 -1.86
N TYR A 165 -5.43 16.14 -2.62
CA TYR A 165 -5.16 15.37 -3.84
C TYR A 165 -5.63 16.06 -5.12
N ASP A 166 -4.84 15.90 -6.16
CA ASP A 166 -5.08 16.47 -7.49
C ASP A 166 -6.06 15.61 -8.30
N TYR A 167 -6.00 14.30 -8.10
CA TYR A 167 -6.90 13.29 -8.66
C TYR A 167 -7.64 12.58 -7.52
N MET A 168 -8.97 12.49 -7.65
CA MET A 168 -9.81 11.82 -6.66
C MET A 168 -11.02 11.22 -7.37
N GLN A 169 -11.02 9.91 -7.59
CA GLN A 169 -12.08 9.21 -8.30
C GLN A 169 -12.40 7.89 -7.61
N ALA A 170 -13.63 7.43 -7.73
CA ALA A 170 -14.02 6.10 -7.25
C ALA A 170 -14.52 5.22 -8.39
N LYS A 171 -14.26 3.93 -8.27
CA LYS A 171 -14.81 2.87 -9.12
C LYS A 171 -15.30 1.73 -8.24
N ARG A 172 -16.30 1.01 -8.75
CA ARG A 172 -16.78 -0.23 -8.14
C ARG A 172 -16.21 -1.41 -8.90
N LEU A 173 -16.05 -2.56 -8.26
CA LEU A 173 -15.90 -3.80 -9.01
C LEU A 173 -17.07 -4.00 -9.98
N GLU A 174 -16.89 -4.74 -11.07
CA GLU A 174 -18.02 -5.11 -11.91
C GLU A 174 -19.11 -5.83 -11.07
N PRO A 175 -20.41 -5.71 -11.43
CA PRO A 175 -21.49 -6.14 -10.55
C PRO A 175 -21.36 -7.59 -10.07
N ARG A 176 -20.85 -8.51 -10.90
CA ARG A 176 -20.64 -9.90 -10.52
C ARG A 176 -19.59 -10.04 -9.40
N LEU A 177 -18.44 -9.41 -9.54
CA LEU A 177 -17.36 -9.47 -8.53
C LEU A 177 -17.76 -8.73 -7.25
N TYR A 178 -18.46 -7.61 -7.38
CA TYR A 178 -19.01 -6.88 -6.22
C TYR A 178 -19.98 -7.75 -5.41
N GLN A 179 -20.88 -8.49 -6.06
CA GLN A 179 -21.77 -9.42 -5.38
C GLN A 179 -20.99 -10.55 -4.67
N GLN A 180 -19.88 -11.03 -5.24
CA GLN A 180 -19.01 -12.00 -4.56
C GLN A 180 -18.36 -11.42 -3.31
N LEU A 181 -17.89 -10.16 -3.34
CA LEU A 181 -17.38 -9.48 -2.15
C LEU A 181 -18.44 -9.36 -1.06
N ILE A 182 -19.64 -8.89 -1.40
CA ILE A 182 -20.72 -8.68 -0.43
C ILE A 182 -21.17 -10.01 0.21
N GLN A 183 -21.16 -11.12 -0.53
CA GLN A 183 -21.43 -12.44 0.05
C GLN A 183 -20.43 -12.87 1.14
N GLN A 184 -19.23 -12.29 1.14
CA GLN A 184 -18.16 -12.55 2.10
C GLN A 184 -17.89 -11.34 3.00
N GLU A 185 -18.82 -10.38 3.08
CA GLU A 185 -18.68 -9.12 3.80
C GLU A 185 -18.19 -9.31 5.24
N ALA A 186 -18.83 -10.20 6.01
CA ALA A 186 -18.44 -10.44 7.40
C ALA A 186 -16.99 -10.94 7.53
N GLY A 187 -16.55 -11.78 6.59
CA GLY A 187 -15.16 -12.24 6.54
C GLY A 187 -14.20 -11.10 6.22
N ILE A 188 -14.51 -10.28 5.22
CA ILE A 188 -13.69 -9.13 4.82
C ILE A 188 -13.57 -8.12 5.97
N LEU A 189 -14.70 -7.74 6.59
CA LEU A 189 -14.73 -6.81 7.73
C LEU A 189 -13.96 -7.36 8.94
N SER A 190 -14.08 -8.66 9.23
CA SER A 190 -13.33 -9.29 10.33
C SER A 190 -11.83 -9.23 10.10
N VAL A 191 -11.38 -9.57 8.90
CA VAL A 191 -9.97 -9.60 8.51
C VAL A 191 -9.38 -8.18 8.54
N MET A 192 -10.11 -7.18 8.03
CA MET A 192 -9.71 -5.77 8.11
C MET A 192 -9.68 -5.24 9.55
N GLN A 193 -10.66 -5.58 10.38
CA GLN A 193 -10.70 -5.15 11.78
C GLN A 193 -9.49 -5.71 12.54
N GLU A 194 -9.16 -6.98 12.33
CA GLU A 194 -7.97 -7.60 12.91
C GLU A 194 -6.68 -6.88 12.45
N ASP A 195 -6.56 -6.58 11.16
CA ASP A 195 -5.38 -5.88 10.61
C ASP A 195 -5.24 -4.46 11.18
N LEU A 196 -6.36 -3.74 11.33
CA LEU A 196 -6.41 -2.42 11.96
C LEU A 196 -5.95 -2.49 13.42
N GLU A 197 -6.43 -3.48 14.18
CA GLU A 197 -6.06 -3.67 15.59
C GLU A 197 -4.61 -4.11 15.77
N GLN A 198 -4.08 -4.89 14.83
CA GLN A 198 -2.71 -5.40 14.90
C GLN A 198 -1.67 -4.39 14.40
N GLY A 199 -2.09 -3.36 13.66
CA GLY A 199 -1.20 -2.43 12.97
C GLY A 199 -0.51 -3.13 11.80
N TYR A 200 -1.29 -3.75 10.91
CA TYR A 200 -0.76 -4.48 9.76
C TYR A 200 0.16 -3.56 8.93
N PRO A 201 1.42 -3.95 8.67
CA PRO A 201 2.44 -2.98 8.26
C PRO A 201 2.47 -2.71 6.75
N PHE A 202 2.91 -1.51 6.39
CA PHE A 202 3.15 -1.10 5.00
C PHE A 202 4.48 -1.66 4.49
N GLN A 203 4.46 -2.25 3.30
CA GLN A 203 5.66 -2.75 2.63
C GLN A 203 5.75 -2.24 1.20
N ILE A 204 6.96 -1.93 0.75
CA ILE A 204 7.24 -1.63 -0.65
C ILE A 204 7.65 -2.95 -1.31
N PRO A 205 7.19 -3.26 -2.53
CA PRO A 205 7.42 -4.56 -3.21
C PRO A 205 8.87 -4.86 -3.60
N VAL A 206 9.85 -4.10 -3.07
CA VAL A 206 11.26 -4.21 -3.40
C VAL A 206 12.03 -4.70 -2.17
N HIS A 207 12.59 -5.91 -2.28
CA HIS A 207 13.32 -6.55 -1.19
C HIS A 207 14.79 -6.76 -1.53
N PHE A 208 15.66 -6.47 -0.57
CA PHE A 208 17.11 -6.54 -0.73
C PHE A 208 17.71 -7.43 0.34
N SER A 209 18.31 -8.55 -0.08
CA SER A 209 19.04 -9.45 0.82
C SER A 209 20.50 -9.63 0.40
N LEU A 210 21.30 -10.29 1.23
CA LEU A 210 22.64 -10.77 0.84
C LEU A 210 22.60 -11.59 -0.46
N GLU A 211 21.53 -12.37 -0.67
CA GLU A 211 21.33 -13.14 -1.89
C GLU A 211 21.03 -12.22 -3.09
N THR A 212 20.24 -11.16 -2.91
CA THR A 212 20.08 -10.09 -3.92
C THR A 212 21.41 -9.45 -4.29
N SER A 213 22.28 -9.16 -3.31
CA SER A 213 23.59 -8.57 -3.58
C SER A 213 24.49 -9.50 -4.39
N LEU A 214 24.46 -10.81 -4.12
CA LEU A 214 25.28 -11.80 -4.83
C LEU A 214 24.74 -12.15 -6.22
N SER A 215 23.42 -12.26 -6.37
CA SER A 215 22.75 -12.65 -7.62
C SER A 215 22.39 -11.47 -8.53
N LYS A 216 22.44 -10.25 -7.99
CA LYS A 216 21.93 -9.02 -8.59
C LYS A 216 20.46 -9.10 -9.00
N ALA A 217 19.66 -9.93 -8.32
CA ALA A 217 18.24 -10.11 -8.58
C ALA A 217 17.41 -9.46 -7.47
N ILE A 218 16.59 -8.47 -7.85
CA ILE A 218 15.66 -7.78 -6.97
C ILE A 218 14.29 -8.46 -7.14
N PRO A 219 13.84 -9.28 -6.18
CA PRO A 219 12.52 -9.88 -6.24
C PRO A 219 11.42 -8.82 -6.14
N LEU A 220 10.43 -8.91 -7.04
CA LEU A 220 9.12 -8.29 -6.83
C LEU A 220 8.37 -9.14 -5.82
N ILE A 221 8.15 -8.62 -4.62
CA ILE A 221 7.34 -9.33 -3.63
C ILE A 221 5.88 -8.89 -3.81
N ASP A 222 5.00 -9.86 -4.06
CA ASP A 222 3.55 -9.69 -3.90
C ASP A 222 3.24 -9.90 -2.42
N ASP A 223 3.57 -8.92 -1.60
CA ASP A 223 3.30 -8.97 -0.17
C ASP A 223 1.87 -8.51 0.08
N GLY A 224 0.91 -9.25 -0.46
CA GLY A 224 -0.31 -9.53 0.28
C GLY A 224 -0.04 -10.20 1.62
N ARG A 225 -1.10 -10.64 2.32
CA ARG A 225 -1.01 -11.03 3.73
C ARG A 225 -0.09 -12.21 4.11
N GLN A 226 1.18 -11.91 4.39
CA GLN A 226 2.03 -12.33 5.52
C GLN A 226 3.21 -11.34 5.49
N HIS A 227 3.45 -10.59 6.58
CA HIS A 227 4.56 -9.64 6.79
C HIS A 227 4.44 -8.18 6.31
N GLY A 228 3.43 -7.80 5.53
CA GLY A 228 3.13 -6.41 5.17
C GLY A 228 2.36 -6.32 3.87
N ALA A 229 1.99 -5.11 3.40
CA ALA A 229 1.47 -4.88 2.05
C ALA A 229 1.59 -3.42 1.60
N ASP A 230 1.64 -3.18 0.30
CA ASP A 230 1.41 -1.85 -0.26
C ASP A 230 -0.09 -1.50 -0.30
N CYS A 231 -0.42 -0.27 -0.75
CA CYS A 231 -1.78 0.25 -0.78
C CYS A 231 -2.77 -0.56 -1.62
N VAL A 232 -2.34 -1.19 -2.72
CA VAL A 232 -3.23 -1.92 -3.64
C VAL A 232 -3.17 -3.42 -3.41
N SER A 233 -1.96 -3.93 -3.19
CA SER A 233 -1.70 -5.34 -2.91
C SER A 233 -2.47 -5.82 -1.68
N TYR A 234 -2.72 -4.94 -0.68
CA TYR A 234 -3.59 -5.23 0.46
C TYR A 234 -5.02 -5.62 0.02
N PHE A 235 -5.70 -4.75 -0.74
CA PHE A 235 -7.10 -4.99 -1.13
C PHE A 235 -7.24 -6.15 -2.11
N VAL A 236 -6.34 -6.22 -3.09
CA VAL A 236 -6.37 -7.31 -4.08
C VAL A 236 -6.18 -8.65 -3.37
N SER A 237 -5.23 -8.75 -2.44
CA SER A 237 -5.02 -9.96 -1.65
C SER A 237 -6.20 -10.30 -0.74
N LEU A 238 -6.78 -9.30 -0.07
CA LEU A 238 -7.98 -9.47 0.75
C LEU A 238 -9.15 -10.04 -0.06
N PHE A 239 -9.37 -9.53 -1.27
CA PHE A 239 -10.41 -9.99 -2.19
C PHE A 239 -10.16 -11.42 -2.68
N GLU A 240 -8.92 -11.76 -3.04
CA GLU A 240 -8.55 -13.07 -3.53
C GLU A 240 -8.64 -14.14 -2.43
N GLU A 241 -8.16 -13.85 -1.23
CA GLU A 241 -8.11 -14.82 -0.12
C GLU A 241 -9.45 -15.06 0.55
N VAL A 242 -10.18 -13.99 0.83
CA VAL A 242 -11.41 -14.06 1.60
C VAL A 242 -12.60 -14.31 0.68
N ALA A 243 -12.67 -13.56 -0.43
CA ALA A 243 -13.82 -13.58 -1.33
C ALA A 243 -13.66 -14.44 -2.58
N GLY A 244 -12.45 -14.90 -2.90
CA GLY A 244 -12.20 -15.63 -4.15
C GLY A 244 -12.43 -14.78 -5.41
N VAL A 245 -12.29 -13.46 -5.28
CA VAL A 245 -12.38 -12.51 -6.39
C VAL A 245 -10.97 -12.35 -6.98
N CYS A 246 -10.78 -12.85 -8.19
CA CYS A 246 -9.48 -12.94 -8.84
C CYS A 246 -9.27 -11.77 -9.81
N LEU A 247 -8.19 -11.01 -9.63
CA LEU A 247 -7.90 -9.76 -10.36
C LEU A 247 -6.50 -9.81 -10.98
N ASP A 248 -6.25 -10.75 -11.89
CA ASP A 248 -4.91 -10.98 -12.43
C ASP A 248 -4.45 -9.84 -13.35
N GLU A 249 -5.38 -9.23 -14.08
CA GLU A 249 -5.10 -8.18 -15.07
C GLU A 249 -4.60 -6.86 -14.47
N VAL A 250 -4.64 -6.73 -13.14
CA VAL A 250 -4.23 -5.50 -12.43
C VAL A 250 -2.75 -5.51 -12.05
N ARG A 251 -2.04 -6.60 -12.35
CA ARG A 251 -0.64 -6.80 -11.94
C ARG A 251 0.35 -6.38 -13.01
N ILE A 252 1.49 -5.84 -12.60
CA ILE A 252 2.64 -5.50 -13.44
C ILE A 252 3.83 -6.41 -13.12
N GLY A 253 4.40 -7.02 -14.17
CA GLY A 253 5.55 -7.93 -14.02
C GLY A 253 6.92 -7.23 -14.04
N ALA A 254 7.96 -7.97 -13.70
CA ALA A 254 9.33 -7.46 -13.60
C ALA A 254 9.86 -6.83 -14.90
N ALA A 255 9.52 -7.41 -16.06
CA ALA A 255 9.93 -6.89 -17.36
C ALA A 255 9.33 -5.51 -17.65
N GLU A 256 8.03 -5.35 -17.41
CA GLU A 256 7.31 -4.08 -17.60
C GLU A 256 7.80 -3.01 -16.62
N LEU A 257 8.04 -3.39 -15.37
CA LEU A 257 8.55 -2.45 -14.35
C LEU A 257 10.01 -2.03 -14.63
N THR A 258 10.84 -2.94 -15.13
CA THR A 258 12.21 -2.63 -15.60
C THR A 258 12.18 -1.63 -16.75
N GLU A 259 11.26 -1.81 -17.69
CA GLU A 259 11.06 -0.87 -18.79
C GLU A 259 10.62 0.50 -18.29
N TYR A 260 9.67 0.56 -17.35
CA TYR A 260 9.25 1.81 -16.72
C TYR A 260 10.44 2.58 -16.15
N TYR A 261 11.21 2.01 -15.22
CA TYR A 261 12.34 2.72 -14.60
C TYR A 261 13.45 3.11 -15.58
N SER A 262 13.60 2.38 -16.68
CA SER A 262 14.66 2.62 -17.66
C SER A 262 14.26 3.60 -18.76
N LYS A 263 12.98 3.65 -19.13
CA LYS A 263 12.51 4.35 -20.33
C LYS A 263 11.56 5.53 -20.06
N SER A 264 10.74 5.51 -19.01
CA SER A 264 9.81 6.62 -18.72
C SER A 264 10.54 7.79 -18.05
N GLU A 265 10.02 9.00 -18.20
CA GLU A 265 10.60 10.18 -17.55
C GLU A 265 10.44 10.09 -16.03
N GLU A 266 9.26 9.68 -15.58
CA GLU A 266 8.86 9.52 -14.18
C GLU A 266 9.64 8.39 -13.50
N GLY A 267 9.72 7.22 -14.16
CA GLY A 267 10.42 6.06 -13.61
C GLY A 267 11.92 6.30 -13.47
N ARG A 268 12.51 7.14 -14.32
CA ARG A 268 13.91 7.57 -14.17
C ARG A 268 14.15 8.47 -12.96
N LYS A 269 13.11 9.14 -12.46
CA LYS A 269 13.14 9.94 -11.24
C LYS A 269 12.86 9.10 -9.98
N ALA A 270 12.48 7.83 -10.11
CA ALA A 270 12.31 6.94 -8.97
C ALA A 270 13.66 6.66 -8.29
N LEU A 271 13.71 6.79 -6.97
CA LEU A 271 14.93 6.67 -6.18
C LEU A 271 14.81 5.57 -5.12
N LEU A 272 15.90 4.84 -4.89
CA LEU A 272 16.07 3.95 -3.75
C LEU A 272 16.84 4.68 -2.63
N PRO A 273 16.26 4.85 -1.42
CA PRO A 273 16.95 5.52 -0.33
C PRO A 273 18.26 4.82 0.07
N ALA A 274 19.28 5.60 0.41
CA ALA A 274 20.65 5.17 0.75
C ALA A 274 20.75 3.87 1.58
N ARG A 275 19.98 3.78 2.65
CA ARG A 275 20.01 2.64 3.59
C ARG A 275 19.46 1.33 3.03
N TYR A 276 18.84 1.37 1.85
CA TYR A 276 18.32 0.20 1.12
C TYR A 276 19.16 -0.10 -0.12
N ASN A 277 20.07 0.79 -0.46
CA ASN A 277 21.02 0.59 -1.54
C ASN A 277 22.26 -0.11 -1.00
N PHE A 278 22.38 -1.40 -1.29
CA PHE A 278 23.51 -2.24 -0.89
C PHE A 278 24.84 -1.85 -1.57
N VAL A 279 24.84 -0.91 -2.53
CA VAL A 279 26.05 -0.42 -3.23
C VAL A 279 26.49 0.98 -2.78
N HIS A 280 25.62 1.80 -2.20
CA HIS A 280 25.98 3.20 -1.91
C HIS A 280 25.31 3.75 -0.65
N HIS A 281 26.04 4.59 0.08
CA HIS A 281 25.53 5.32 1.25
C HIS A 281 24.68 6.56 0.88
N GLU A 282 24.29 6.69 -0.39
CA GLU A 282 23.47 7.80 -0.88
C GLU A 282 22.25 7.26 -1.62
N THR A 283 21.20 8.07 -1.68
CA THR A 283 19.99 7.78 -2.46
C THR A 283 20.37 7.68 -3.94
N ILE A 284 20.00 6.58 -4.61
CA ILE A 284 20.37 6.33 -6.01
C ILE A 284 19.11 6.11 -6.87
N PRO A 285 19.07 6.64 -8.11
CA PRO A 285 18.01 6.32 -9.06
C PRO A 285 17.90 4.83 -9.37
N PHE A 286 16.68 4.30 -9.44
CA PHE A 286 16.43 2.91 -9.84
C PHE A 286 17.07 2.60 -11.21
N ARG A 287 17.08 3.56 -12.15
CA ARG A 287 17.77 3.41 -13.44
C ARG A 287 19.25 3.08 -13.29
N THR A 288 19.96 3.72 -12.37
CA THR A 288 21.39 3.48 -12.13
C THR A 288 21.60 2.10 -11.51
N ILE A 289 20.73 1.68 -10.59
CA ILE A 289 20.74 0.33 -10.01
C ILE A 289 20.59 -0.74 -11.09
N LEU A 290 19.62 -0.58 -11.99
CA LEU A 290 19.36 -1.56 -13.03
C LEU A 290 20.45 -1.59 -14.11
N ASN A 291 20.87 -0.42 -14.61
CA ASN A 291 21.76 -0.35 -15.77
C ASN A 291 23.25 -0.34 -15.42
N GLU A 292 23.67 0.45 -14.44
CA GLU A 292 25.09 0.66 -14.13
C GLU A 292 25.59 -0.39 -13.14
N LEU A 293 24.77 -0.73 -12.15
CA LEU A 293 25.11 -1.74 -11.15
C LEU A 293 24.75 -3.17 -11.61
N GLY A 294 23.99 -3.30 -12.69
CA GLY A 294 23.64 -4.57 -13.33
C GLY A 294 22.62 -5.40 -12.56
N TYR A 295 21.72 -4.75 -11.80
CA TYR A 295 20.60 -5.41 -11.14
C TYR A 295 19.46 -5.65 -12.12
N ARG A 296 18.68 -6.70 -11.85
CA ARG A 296 17.45 -6.98 -12.59
C ARG A 296 16.31 -7.24 -11.63
N LEU A 297 15.13 -6.77 -11.98
CA LEU A 297 13.90 -7.18 -11.30
C LEU A 297 13.55 -8.61 -11.71
N VAL A 298 13.07 -9.41 -10.77
CA VAL A 298 12.62 -10.78 -11.03
C VAL A 298 11.25 -11.00 -10.41
N ASP A 299 10.35 -11.63 -11.13
CA ASP A 299 9.06 -12.06 -10.58
C ASP A 299 9.32 -13.19 -9.56
N THR A 300 8.79 -13.06 -8.35
CA THR A 300 8.82 -14.17 -7.39
C THR A 300 7.69 -15.15 -7.63
N PRO A 301 7.88 -16.45 -7.32
CA PRO A 301 6.76 -17.39 -7.23
C PRO A 301 5.68 -16.85 -6.29
N VAL A 302 4.45 -16.85 -6.77
CA VAL A 302 3.29 -16.22 -6.12
C VAL A 302 2.89 -17.01 -4.88
N ARG A 303 2.39 -16.30 -3.86
CA ARG A 303 1.59 -16.91 -2.80
C ARG A 303 0.38 -17.60 -3.41
N GLN A 304 0.15 -18.87 -3.07
CA GLN A 304 -1.07 -19.56 -3.51
C GLN A 304 -2.28 -19.01 -2.74
N THR A 305 -3.14 -18.26 -3.43
CA THR A 305 -4.46 -17.82 -2.99
C THR A 305 -5.54 -18.80 -3.50
N ARG A 306 -6.79 -18.57 -3.12
CA ARG A 306 -7.95 -19.33 -3.67
C ARG A 306 -8.11 -19.16 -5.18
N CYS A 307 -7.52 -18.11 -5.75
CA CYS A 307 -7.49 -17.84 -7.18
C CYS A 307 -6.37 -18.61 -7.90
N SER A 308 -5.46 -19.26 -7.18
CA SER A 308 -4.21 -19.84 -7.70
C SER A 308 -4.29 -21.28 -8.18
N ASP A 309 -5.49 -21.79 -8.50
CA ASP A 309 -5.64 -23.04 -9.25
C ASP A 309 -4.90 -22.97 -10.61
N GLN A 310 -4.55 -21.76 -11.06
CA GLN A 310 -3.72 -21.45 -12.21
C GLN A 310 -2.34 -20.92 -11.78
N ARG A 311 -1.28 -21.59 -12.24
CA ARG A 311 0.14 -21.38 -11.85
C ARG A 311 0.78 -20.04 -12.30
N THR A 312 0.05 -18.94 -12.50
CA THR A 312 0.55 -17.83 -13.35
C THR A 312 0.23 -16.39 -12.93
N VAL A 313 -0.16 -16.11 -11.68
CA VAL A 313 -0.46 -14.72 -11.26
C VAL A 313 0.82 -13.95 -10.91
N GLN A 314 1.66 -13.61 -11.89
CA GLN A 314 2.94 -12.93 -11.67
C GLN A 314 2.80 -11.40 -11.59
N GLY A 315 3.68 -10.76 -10.80
CA GLY A 315 3.76 -9.31 -10.67
C GLY A 315 3.01 -8.75 -9.47
N ILE A 316 3.05 -7.42 -9.33
CA ILE A 316 2.46 -6.67 -8.22
C ILE A 316 1.25 -5.87 -8.70
N ALA A 317 0.20 -5.76 -7.89
CA ALA A 317 -0.96 -4.96 -8.24
C ALA A 317 -0.60 -3.46 -8.28
N THR A 318 -1.15 -2.70 -9.22
CA THR A 318 -0.96 -1.24 -9.24
C THR A 318 -2.28 -0.47 -9.26
N PRO A 319 -2.32 0.74 -8.64
CA PRO A 319 -3.53 1.57 -8.60
C PRO A 319 -4.09 1.85 -9.99
N ASP A 320 -3.23 2.30 -10.93
CA ASP A 320 -3.66 2.67 -12.27
C ASP A 320 -4.16 1.47 -13.09
N ARG A 321 -3.57 0.28 -12.93
CA ARG A 321 -4.08 -0.91 -13.62
C ARG A 321 -5.43 -1.33 -13.06
N LEU A 322 -5.59 -1.36 -11.74
CA LEU A 322 -6.88 -1.66 -11.10
C LEU A 322 -7.96 -0.63 -11.51
N PHE A 323 -7.61 0.66 -11.54
CA PHE A 323 -8.49 1.72 -12.00
C PHE A 323 -8.90 1.56 -13.48
N ARG A 324 -8.01 1.10 -14.35
CA ARG A 324 -8.29 0.93 -15.79
C ARG A 324 -8.83 -0.45 -16.16
N SER A 325 -8.80 -1.40 -15.23
CA SER A 325 -9.23 -2.78 -15.46
C SER A 325 -10.70 -2.86 -15.87
N SER A 326 -11.02 -3.87 -16.69
CA SER A 326 -12.40 -4.28 -16.98
C SER A 326 -13.15 -4.79 -15.76
N SER A 327 -12.43 -5.26 -14.73
CA SER A 327 -12.99 -5.71 -13.46
C SER A 327 -13.47 -4.55 -12.58
N THR A 328 -13.23 -3.29 -12.97
CA THR A 328 -13.79 -2.11 -12.31
C THR A 328 -14.63 -1.27 -13.28
N VAL A 329 -15.78 -0.80 -12.83
CA VAL A 329 -16.72 0.01 -13.60
C VAL A 329 -16.91 1.39 -12.98
N ALA A 330 -17.32 2.36 -13.79
CA ALA A 330 -17.63 3.70 -13.32
C ALA A 330 -18.85 3.67 -12.39
N ILE A 331 -18.79 4.45 -11.32
CA ILE A 331 -19.94 4.70 -10.44
C ILE A 331 -20.70 5.91 -10.98
N ASP A 332 -22.03 5.83 -10.94
CA ASP A 332 -22.93 6.90 -11.36
C ASP A 332 -22.56 8.24 -10.72
N ARG A 333 -22.44 9.25 -11.57
CA ARG A 333 -22.15 10.62 -11.17
C ARG A 333 -23.44 11.40 -11.02
N VAL A 334 -23.54 12.15 -9.93
CA VAL A 334 -24.59 13.11 -9.69
C VAL A 334 -23.98 14.51 -9.79
N LEU A 335 -24.55 15.34 -10.68
CA LEU A 335 -24.25 16.76 -10.74
C LEU A 335 -25.03 17.46 -9.64
N ARG A 336 -24.36 18.35 -8.90
CA ARG A 336 -25.01 19.18 -7.88
C ARG A 336 -24.63 20.65 -8.07
#